data_AF-A0A8T9S5I4-F1
#
_entry.id   AF-A0A8T9S5I4-F1
#
_cell.length_a   1.000
_cell.length_b   1.000
_cell.length_c   1.000
_cell.angle_alpha   90.00
_cell.angle_beta   90.00
_cell.angle_gamma   90.00
#
_symmetry.space_group_name_H-M   'P 1'
#
loop_
_entity.id
_entity.type
_entity.pdbx_description
1 polymer ?
#
loop_
_entity_poly.entity_id
_entity_poly.type
_entity_poly.pdbx_seq_one_letter_code
_entity_poly.pdbx_strand_id
1 'polypeptide(L)'
;MKTPFKLDAHPRRPRPLSEPPAGYFDKLPMQIMARLPQAEAHAAAPGWLAWLTPALRTSLASVAVLGGFAASFFLSGPAPQAPVAATTLDAVPRTELVGYLLTSGARVENSDLAVLTAAHPNIAKGFLHASEEELTQALDDQPSEDLTYL
;
A
#
# COMPACT_ATOMS: atom_id res chain seq x y z
N MET A 1 27.34 32.96 35.17
CA MET A 1 28.47 32.17 34.63
C MET A 1 28.18 30.70 34.88
N LYS A 2 28.02 29.88 33.83
CA LYS A 2 27.70 28.43 33.95
C LYS A 2 29.02 27.65 34.01
N THR A 3 29.26 26.91 35.08
CA THR A 3 30.44 26.05 35.26
C THR A 3 30.43 24.90 34.25
N PRO A 4 31.58 24.54 33.64
CA PRO A 4 31.66 23.47 32.65
C PRO A 4 31.42 22.11 33.32
N PHE A 5 30.45 21.36 32.78
CA PHE A 5 30.14 20.00 33.22
C PHE A 5 31.29 19.05 32.86
N LYS A 6 31.98 18.50 33.86
CA LYS A 6 33.03 17.50 33.68
C LYS A 6 32.43 16.10 33.86
N LEU A 7 32.28 15.37 32.76
CA LEU A 7 31.69 14.03 32.72
C LEU A 7 32.44 13.03 33.63
N ASP A 8 33.75 13.22 33.82
CA ASP A 8 34.59 12.34 34.65
C ASP A 8 34.41 12.55 36.16
N ALA A 9 33.81 13.67 36.58
CA ALA A 9 33.52 13.94 37.99
C ALA A 9 32.21 13.28 38.46
N HIS A 10 31.45 12.66 37.54
CA HIS A 10 30.19 12.02 37.87
C HIS A 10 30.44 10.58 38.39
N PRO A 11 29.91 10.21 39.58
CA PRO A 11 30.06 8.84 40.09
C PRO A 11 29.40 7.86 39.10
N ARG A 12 30.23 7.06 38.42
CA ARG A 12 29.76 5.98 37.55
C ARG A 12 29.16 4.91 38.46
N ARG A 13 27.92 4.49 38.17
CA ARG A 13 27.29 3.39 38.93
C ARG A 13 28.22 2.17 38.92
N PRO A 14 28.45 1.51 40.07
CA PRO A 14 29.00 0.17 40.06
C PRO A 14 28.09 -0.70 39.19
N ARG A 15 28.70 -1.46 38.27
CA ARG A 15 28.05 -2.20 37.18
C ARG A 15 26.67 -2.74 37.58
N PRO A 16 25.57 -2.31 36.95
CA PRO A 16 24.21 -2.69 37.36
C PRO A 16 23.80 -4.13 36.96
N LEU A 17 24.73 -4.90 36.37
CA LEU A 17 24.42 -6.21 35.78
C LEU A 17 25.42 -7.23 36.33
N SER A 18 24.89 -8.30 36.90
CA SER A 18 25.66 -9.50 37.27
C SER A 18 26.43 -10.02 36.05
N GLU A 19 27.64 -10.51 36.26
CA GLU A 19 28.41 -11.13 35.18
C GLU A 19 27.58 -12.27 34.56
N PRO A 20 27.51 -12.34 33.22
CA PRO A 20 26.76 -13.39 32.56
C PRO A 20 27.36 -14.76 32.89
N PRO A 21 26.54 -15.82 32.94
CA PRO A 21 27.03 -17.17 33.20
C PRO A 21 28.17 -17.57 32.24
N ALA A 22 29.13 -18.37 32.72
CA ALA A 22 30.25 -18.83 31.92
C ALA A 22 29.78 -19.48 30.61
N GLY A 23 30.34 -19.03 29.49
CA GLY A 23 30.02 -19.52 28.14
C GLY A 23 28.66 -19.07 27.59
N TYR A 24 28.00 -18.07 28.20
CA TYR A 24 26.75 -17.50 27.68
C TYR A 24 26.90 -17.00 26.24
N PHE A 25 27.97 -16.25 25.95
CA PHE A 25 28.24 -15.72 24.61
C PHE A 25 28.68 -16.79 23.61
N ASP A 26 29.21 -17.93 24.07
CA ASP A 26 29.59 -19.03 23.18
C ASP A 26 28.35 -19.81 22.69
N LYS A 27 27.31 -19.90 23.53
CA LYS A 27 26.06 -20.62 23.22
C LYS A 27 25.03 -19.79 22.47
N LEU A 28 25.12 -18.47 22.61
CA LEU A 28 24.13 -17.53 22.05
C LEU A 28 24.06 -17.57 20.51
N PRO A 29 25.17 -17.62 19.74
CA PRO A 29 25.12 -17.75 18.29
C PRO A 29 24.37 -19.00 17.83
N MET A 30 24.61 -20.14 18.49
CA MET A 30 23.92 -21.39 18.18
C MET A 30 22.41 -21.33 18.48
N GLN A 31 22.04 -20.72 19.60
CA GLN A 31 20.64 -20.55 19.97
C GLN A 31 19.89 -19.59 19.04
N ILE A 32 20.57 -18.54 18.54
CA ILE A 32 19.99 -17.64 17.55
C ILE A 32 19.82 -18.38 16.22
N MET A 33 20.85 -19.09 15.74
CA MET A 33 20.77 -19.86 14.49
C MET A 33 19.66 -20.93 14.51
N ALA A 34 19.44 -21.58 15.65
CA ALA A 34 18.35 -22.56 15.81
C ALA A 34 16.94 -21.94 15.76
N ARG A 35 16.82 -20.62 15.98
CA ARG A 35 15.54 -19.89 15.92
C ARG A 35 15.26 -19.26 14.56
N LEU A 36 16.27 -19.20 13.67
CA LEU A 36 16.00 -18.77 12.31
C LEU A 36 15.23 -19.88 11.58
N PRO A 37 14.20 -19.54 10.80
CA PRO A 37 13.59 -20.49 9.89
C PRO A 37 14.68 -20.98 8.94
N GLN A 38 15.05 -22.26 9.05
CA GLN A 38 15.98 -22.89 8.12
C GLN A 38 15.41 -22.73 6.71
N ALA A 39 16.19 -22.11 5.82
CA ALA A 39 15.80 -21.78 4.45
C ALA A 39 15.57 -23.01 3.54
N GLU A 40 15.61 -24.22 4.09
CA GLU A 40 15.49 -25.46 3.34
C GLU A 40 14.29 -26.30 3.79
N ALA A 41 13.13 -25.67 3.82
CA ALA A 41 11.91 -26.39 3.50
C ALA A 41 11.51 -25.99 2.07
N HIS A 42 12.28 -26.46 1.08
CA HIS A 42 11.76 -26.49 -0.29
C HIS A 42 10.49 -27.33 -0.22
N ALA A 43 9.34 -26.66 -0.35
CA ALA A 43 8.03 -27.29 -0.27
C ALA A 43 8.08 -28.58 -1.10
N ALA A 44 7.97 -29.72 -0.41
CA ALA A 44 8.08 -31.02 -1.03
C ALA A 44 6.93 -31.13 -2.04
N ALA A 45 7.26 -30.95 -3.32
CA ALA A 45 6.31 -31.18 -4.39
C ALA A 45 5.80 -32.63 -4.24
N PRO A 46 4.50 -32.88 -4.38
CA PRO A 46 3.95 -34.23 -4.25
C PRO A 46 4.72 -35.18 -5.17
N GLY A 47 5.07 -36.37 -4.66
CA GLY A 47 6.16 -37.21 -5.20
C GLY A 47 6.10 -37.56 -6.69
N TRP A 48 4.94 -37.44 -7.35
CA TRP A 48 4.82 -37.61 -8.80
C TRP A 48 5.27 -36.38 -9.60
N LEU A 49 5.07 -35.16 -9.06
CA LEU A 49 5.62 -33.92 -9.64
C LEU A 49 7.15 -33.90 -9.56
N ALA A 50 7.74 -34.61 -8.59
CA ALA A 50 9.18 -34.75 -8.46
C ALA A 50 9.84 -35.52 -9.63
N TRP A 51 9.08 -36.27 -10.43
CA TRP A 51 9.56 -36.94 -11.65
C TRP A 51 9.50 -36.07 -12.91
N LEU A 52 8.78 -34.94 -12.87
CA LEU A 52 8.70 -34.02 -14.00
C LEU A 52 9.94 -33.12 -14.05
N THR A 53 10.40 -32.77 -15.27
CA THR A 53 11.49 -31.82 -15.47
C THR A 53 11.11 -30.43 -14.93
N PRO A 54 12.09 -29.61 -14.49
CA PRO A 54 11.81 -28.29 -13.89
C PRO A 54 10.94 -27.39 -14.78
N ALA A 55 11.17 -27.40 -16.10
CA ALA A 55 10.39 -26.63 -17.06
C ALA A 55 8.93 -27.12 -17.21
N LEU A 56 8.68 -28.41 -17.02
CA LEU A 56 7.33 -28.98 -17.09
C LEU A 56 6.54 -28.69 -15.81
N ARG A 57 7.21 -28.54 -14.67
CA ARG A 57 6.57 -28.10 -13.42
C ARG A 57 6.10 -26.66 -13.50
N THR A 58 6.93 -25.77 -14.06
CA THR A 58 6.56 -24.36 -14.20
C THR A 58 5.45 -24.16 -15.21
N SER A 59 5.44 -24.91 -16.32
CA SER A 59 4.34 -24.85 -17.29
C SER A 59 3.01 -25.31 -16.68
N LEU A 60 3.02 -26.40 -15.91
CA LEU A 60 1.81 -26.94 -15.28
C LEU A 60 1.29 -26.01 -14.17
N ALA A 61 2.18 -25.38 -13.39
CA ALA A 61 1.82 -24.37 -12.42
C ALA A 61 1.16 -23.14 -13.09
N SER A 62 1.76 -22.63 -14.18
CA SER A 62 1.19 -21.51 -14.94
C SER A 62 -0.20 -21.85 -15.51
N VAL A 63 -0.37 -23.06 -16.07
CA VAL A 63 -1.67 -23.50 -16.60
C VAL A 63 -2.70 -23.65 -15.48
N ALA A 64 -2.32 -24.18 -14.32
CA ALA A 64 -3.22 -24.30 -13.17
C ALA A 64 -3.68 -22.92 -12.67
N VAL A 65 -2.78 -21.95 -12.58
CA VAL A 65 -3.10 -20.58 -12.15
C VAL A 65 -3.98 -19.88 -13.19
N LEU A 66 -3.60 -19.91 -14.46
CA LEU A 66 -4.34 -19.23 -15.53
C LEU A 66 -5.72 -19.86 -15.75
N GLY A 67 -5.77 -21.19 -15.75
CA GLY A 67 -7.01 -21.96 -15.87
C GLY A 67 -7.92 -21.76 -14.66
N GLY A 68 -7.36 -21.77 -13.44
CA GLY A 68 -8.12 -21.50 -12.22
C GLY A 68 -8.68 -20.07 -12.18
N PHE A 69 -7.89 -19.08 -12.59
CA PHE A 69 -8.34 -17.69 -12.73
C PHE A 69 -9.48 -17.57 -13.74
N ALA A 70 -9.31 -18.11 -14.95
CA ALA A 70 -10.34 -18.08 -15.99
C ALA A 70 -11.62 -18.80 -15.52
N ALA A 71 -11.50 -19.99 -14.94
CA ALA A 71 -12.64 -20.73 -14.41
C ALA A 71 -13.35 -19.97 -13.28
N SER A 72 -12.60 -19.37 -12.36
CA SER A 72 -13.16 -18.54 -11.28
C SER A 72 -13.88 -17.30 -11.82
N PHE A 73 -13.32 -16.65 -12.84
CA PHE A 73 -13.94 -15.51 -13.50
C PHE A 73 -15.23 -15.89 -14.21
N PHE A 74 -15.22 -17.00 -14.97
CA PHE A 74 -16.42 -17.51 -15.64
C PHE A 74 -17.50 -17.96 -14.66
N LEU A 75 -17.12 -18.58 -13.53
CA LEU A 75 -18.06 -19.09 -12.54
C LEU A 75 -18.60 -17.98 -11.61
N SER A 76 -17.77 -16.99 -11.28
CA SER A 76 -18.22 -15.84 -10.47
C SER A 76 -19.11 -14.90 -11.29
N GLY A 77 -18.92 -14.86 -12.62
CA GLY A 77 -19.60 -13.92 -13.51
C GLY A 77 -19.35 -12.46 -13.11
N PRO A 78 -19.68 -11.49 -13.97
CA PRO A 78 -19.99 -10.17 -13.46
C PRO A 78 -21.23 -10.32 -12.58
N ALA A 79 -21.09 -10.12 -11.27
CA ALA A 79 -22.26 -9.89 -10.43
C ALA A 79 -23.10 -8.82 -11.13
N PRO A 80 -24.42 -9.01 -11.31
CA PRO A 80 -25.25 -7.96 -11.87
C PRO A 80 -25.06 -6.74 -10.98
N GLN A 81 -24.33 -5.76 -11.49
CA GLN A 81 -24.32 -4.43 -10.91
C GLN A 81 -25.77 -4.00 -10.99
N ALA A 82 -26.46 -4.04 -9.84
CA ALA A 82 -27.75 -3.39 -9.72
C ALA A 82 -27.57 -1.99 -10.31
N PRO A 83 -28.49 -1.51 -11.17
CA PRO A 83 -28.41 -0.16 -11.67
C PRO A 83 -28.44 0.76 -10.45
N VAL A 84 -27.26 1.21 -10.02
CA VAL A 84 -27.12 2.34 -9.13
C VAL A 84 -27.66 3.48 -9.96
N ALA A 85 -28.89 3.86 -9.63
CA ALA A 85 -29.61 4.94 -10.27
C ALA A 85 -28.67 6.15 -10.33
N ALA A 86 -28.14 6.43 -11.53
CA ALA A 86 -27.28 7.56 -11.82
C ALA A 86 -27.98 8.92 -11.60
N THR A 87 -29.23 8.89 -11.12
CA THR A 87 -30.13 10.01 -10.94
C THR A 87 -29.99 10.76 -9.61
N THR A 88 -29.01 10.44 -8.76
CA THR A 88 -28.93 11.09 -7.42
C THR A 88 -27.61 11.77 -7.10
N LEU A 89 -26.55 11.62 -7.90
CA LEU A 89 -25.26 12.29 -7.62
C LEU A 89 -25.19 13.71 -8.17
N ASP A 90 -25.88 14.00 -9.29
CA ASP A 90 -25.93 15.34 -9.88
C ASP A 90 -26.83 16.30 -9.08
N ALA A 91 -27.71 15.75 -8.24
CA ALA A 91 -28.60 16.49 -7.36
C ALA A 91 -27.97 16.86 -6.00
N VAL A 92 -26.76 16.35 -5.68
CA VAL A 92 -26.10 16.65 -4.41
C VAL A 92 -25.37 17.99 -4.51
N PRO A 93 -25.67 18.97 -3.63
CA PRO A 93 -24.97 20.26 -3.62
C PRO A 93 -23.46 20.10 -3.45
N ARG A 94 -22.68 20.90 -4.17
CA ARG A 94 -21.20 20.85 -4.11
C ARG A 94 -20.64 21.06 -2.68
N THR A 95 -21.34 21.83 -1.85
CA THR A 95 -20.97 22.07 -0.45
C THR A 95 -21.07 20.82 0.42
N GLU A 96 -22.06 19.96 0.17
CA GLU A 96 -22.26 18.68 0.86
C GLU A 96 -21.17 17.67 0.47
N LEU A 97 -20.75 17.68 -0.82
CA LEU A 97 -19.66 16.84 -1.31
C LEU A 97 -18.33 17.20 -0.65
N VAL A 98 -18.02 18.49 -0.56
CA VAL A 98 -16.81 18.97 0.13
C VAL A 98 -16.88 18.63 1.62
N GLY A 99 -18.04 18.83 2.26
CA GLY A 99 -18.26 18.43 3.65
C GLY A 99 -18.04 16.94 3.88
N TYR A 100 -18.55 16.08 3.00
CA TYR A 100 -18.35 14.64 3.06
C TYR A 100 -16.87 14.25 2.84
N LEU A 101 -16.17 14.86 1.89
CA LEU A 101 -14.75 14.60 1.65
C LEU A 101 -13.87 15.03 2.84
N LEU A 102 -14.18 16.17 3.47
CA LEU A 102 -13.45 16.65 4.65
C LEU A 102 -13.77 15.87 5.92
N THR A 103 -15.03 15.46 6.11
CA THR A 103 -15.50 14.84 7.35
C THR A 103 -15.30 13.33 7.37
N SER A 104 -15.54 12.66 6.24
CA SER A 104 -15.54 11.19 6.19
C SER A 104 -14.15 10.58 6.05
N GLY A 105 -13.10 11.41 5.90
CA GLY A 105 -11.74 10.94 5.58
C GLY A 105 -11.70 10.04 4.34
N ALA A 106 -12.74 10.15 3.49
CA ALA A 106 -12.98 9.30 2.34
C ALA A 106 -11.90 9.63 1.30
N ARG A 107 -10.81 8.86 1.33
CA ARG A 107 -9.82 8.87 0.27
C ARG A 107 -10.51 8.33 -0.97
N VAL A 108 -10.63 9.15 -2.00
CA VAL A 108 -11.07 8.71 -3.32
C VAL A 108 -10.13 7.58 -3.75
N GLU A 109 -10.63 6.36 -3.82
CA GLU A 109 -9.81 5.22 -4.23
C GLU A 109 -9.83 5.05 -5.74
N ASN A 110 -8.80 4.40 -6.29
CA ASN A 110 -8.70 4.16 -7.73
C ASN A 110 -9.91 3.36 -8.27
N SER A 111 -10.57 2.56 -7.44
CA SER A 111 -11.82 1.86 -7.78
C SER A 111 -12.97 2.83 -8.06
N ASP A 112 -13.06 3.92 -7.32
CA ASP A 112 -14.14 4.91 -7.45
C ASP A 112 -13.95 5.73 -8.74
N LEU A 113 -12.71 6.03 -9.09
CA LEU A 113 -12.35 6.67 -10.35
C LEU A 113 -12.62 5.77 -11.57
N ALA A 114 -12.50 4.45 -11.41
CA ALA A 114 -12.85 3.48 -12.44
C ALA A 114 -14.37 3.50 -12.73
N VAL A 115 -15.20 3.61 -11.69
CA VAL A 115 -16.66 3.76 -11.84
C VAL A 115 -17.00 5.07 -12.54
N LEU A 116 -16.34 6.18 -12.18
CA LEU A 116 -16.56 7.47 -12.81
C LEU A 116 -16.19 7.47 -14.30
N THR A 117 -15.06 6.85 -14.64
CA THR A 117 -14.58 6.72 -16.03
C THR A 117 -15.48 5.80 -16.85
N ALA A 118 -16.00 4.73 -16.26
CA ALA A 118 -16.95 3.84 -16.89
C ALA A 118 -18.31 4.52 -17.16
N ALA A 119 -18.77 5.36 -16.22
CA ALA A 119 -19.99 6.14 -16.38
C ALA A 119 -19.86 7.28 -17.40
N HIS A 120 -18.67 7.89 -17.51
CA HIS A 120 -18.41 9.03 -18.40
C HIS A 120 -17.07 8.87 -19.15
N PRO A 121 -17.01 8.05 -20.21
CA PRO A 121 -15.75 7.72 -20.90
C PRO A 121 -15.07 8.90 -21.61
N ASN A 122 -15.77 10.03 -21.77
CA ASN A 122 -15.23 11.25 -22.37
C ASN A 122 -14.77 12.30 -21.33
N ILE A 123 -14.92 12.06 -20.02
CA ILE A 123 -14.45 13.00 -18.98
C ILE A 123 -12.96 13.32 -19.16
N ALA A 124 -12.13 12.29 -19.38
CA ALA A 124 -10.71 12.48 -19.58
C ALA A 124 -10.38 13.34 -20.82
N LYS A 125 -11.21 13.31 -21.87
CA LYS A 125 -10.95 14.09 -23.10
C LYS A 125 -11.12 15.59 -22.89
N GLY A 126 -12.02 16.01 -21.99
CA GLY A 126 -12.18 17.42 -21.63
C GLY A 126 -10.98 17.96 -20.86
N PHE A 127 -10.44 17.18 -19.91
CA PHE A 127 -9.27 17.59 -19.11
C PHE A 127 -7.94 17.49 -19.86
N LEU A 128 -7.85 16.65 -20.90
CA LEU A 128 -6.63 16.50 -21.71
C LEU A 128 -6.44 17.61 -22.75
N HIS A 129 -7.49 18.39 -23.05
CA HIS A 129 -7.46 19.51 -23.99
C HIS A 129 -7.80 20.84 -23.30
N ALA A 130 -7.12 21.16 -22.20
CA ALA A 130 -7.16 22.52 -21.67
C ALA A 130 -6.57 23.48 -22.71
N SER A 131 -7.32 24.50 -23.11
CA SER A 131 -6.79 25.52 -24.01
C SER A 131 -5.77 26.40 -23.27
N GLU A 132 -4.86 27.02 -24.01
CA GLU A 132 -3.87 27.94 -23.43
C GLU A 132 -4.55 29.09 -22.67
N GLU A 133 -5.68 29.59 -23.19
CA GLU A 133 -6.50 30.62 -22.54
C GLU A 133 -7.07 30.13 -21.19
N GLU A 134 -7.60 28.91 -21.14
CA GLU A 134 -8.20 28.33 -19.94
C GLU A 134 -7.14 28.04 -18.87
N LEU A 135 -5.94 27.63 -19.28
CA LEU A 135 -4.77 27.47 -18.39
C LEU A 135 -4.31 28.81 -17.82
N THR A 136 -4.27 29.87 -18.64
CA THR A 136 -3.84 31.20 -18.21
C THR A 136 -4.85 31.82 -17.25
N GLN A 137 -6.14 31.69 -17.56
CA GLN A 137 -7.24 32.10 -16.69
C GLN A 137 -7.18 31.38 -15.33
N ALA A 138 -6.99 30.05 -15.33
CA ALA A 138 -6.91 29.28 -14.08
C ALA A 138 -5.68 29.64 -13.23
N LEU A 139 -4.57 30.03 -13.87
CA LEU A 139 -3.36 30.48 -13.19
C LEU A 139 -3.56 31.88 -12.58
N ASP A 140 -4.23 32.78 -13.31
CA ASP A 140 -4.56 34.14 -12.84
C ASP A 140 -5.61 34.13 -11.71
N ASP A 141 -6.53 33.17 -11.73
CA ASP A 141 -7.55 32.98 -10.69
C ASP A 141 -7.00 32.29 -9.42
N GLN A 142 -5.74 31.84 -9.41
CA GLN A 142 -5.15 31.28 -8.19
C GLN A 142 -4.98 32.39 -7.13
N PRO A 143 -5.54 32.22 -5.92
CA PRO A 143 -5.33 33.17 -4.85
C PRO A 143 -3.83 33.20 -4.51
N SER A 144 -3.22 34.38 -4.62
CA SER A 144 -1.84 34.59 -4.20
C SER A 144 -1.75 34.30 -2.69
N GLU A 145 -0.87 33.36 -2.31
CA GLU A 145 -0.69 32.95 -0.91
C GLU A 145 -0.20 34.08 0.02
N ASP A 146 0.08 35.27 -0.52
CA ASP A 146 0.54 36.47 0.19
C ASP A 146 -0.45 37.03 1.23
N LEU A 147 -1.70 36.56 1.27
CA LEU A 147 -2.69 36.98 2.28
C LEU A 147 -2.76 36.08 3.53
N THR A 148 -1.96 35.00 3.61
CA THR A 148 -2.00 34.07 4.77
C THR A 148 -0.99 34.43 5.87
N TYR A 149 -0.18 35.48 5.67
CA TYR A 149 0.84 35.94 6.63
C TYR A 149 0.74 37.44 6.98
N LEU A 150 -0.48 37.94 7.20
CA LEU A 150 -0.71 39.24 7.85
C LEU A 150 -1.59 39.09 9.10
#